data_AF-A0A561SGJ9-F1
#
_entry.id   AF-A0A561SGJ9-F1
#
_cell.length_a   1.000
_cell.length_b   1.000
_cell.length_c   1.000
_cell.angle_alpha   90.00
_cell.angle_beta   90.00
_cell.angle_gamma   90.00
#
_symmetry.space_group_name_H-M   'P 1'
#
loop_
_entity.id
_entity.type
_entity.pdbx_description
1 polymer ?
#
loop_
_entity_poly.entity_id
_entity_poly.type
_entity_poly.pdbx_seq_one_letter_code
_entity_poly.pdbx_strand_id
1 'polypeptide(L)'
;MQNREGSPDSELYYEDDVYDLDHEYGYSVEATRIYFRELDQQGQLRLNPLWMPLEEFKLDISNRNAVWLYAVNEWGQVSLGVEKFGTVVTREQLDDMVIGMGSRQDGLTQESLLAAMSGLGHPTVAAGFDEETGVLVRGDARISGEFRWSKSRKSWIVSDNSGRYMGPEKRQGFSDEDRMLWLTSVAGDFSRHLGIEVQPSLAFPGIAATAALRAVHGSTNPSNSSAPLPVSQPHVPSTQPSRTHPGP
;
A
#
# COMPACT_ATOMS: atom_id res chain seq x y z
N MET A 1 56.62 -6.94 -38.86
CA MET A 1 55.15 -7.04 -39.01
C MET A 1 54.69 -8.29 -38.30
N GLN A 2 54.12 -8.15 -37.10
CA GLN A 2 52.87 -8.77 -36.66
C GLN A 2 52.69 -8.46 -35.17
N ASN A 3 51.75 -7.55 -34.94
CA ASN A 3 51.19 -7.24 -33.64
C ASN A 3 50.49 -8.49 -33.10
N ARG A 4 50.66 -8.80 -31.82
CA ARG A 4 49.64 -9.50 -31.06
C ARG A 4 49.25 -8.63 -29.88
N GLU A 5 48.00 -8.25 -29.95
CA GLU A 5 47.28 -7.29 -29.12
C GLU A 5 47.24 -7.74 -27.67
N GLY A 6 47.29 -6.74 -26.79
CA GLY A 6 47.03 -6.90 -25.37
C GLY A 6 45.62 -7.44 -25.15
N SER A 7 45.54 -8.40 -24.24
CA SER A 7 44.27 -8.84 -23.68
C SER A 7 43.66 -7.66 -22.90
N PRO A 8 42.48 -7.14 -23.29
CA PRO A 8 41.83 -6.10 -22.52
C PRO A 8 41.06 -6.75 -21.37
N ASP A 9 41.25 -6.18 -20.19
CA ASP A 9 40.23 -5.94 -19.17
C ASP A 9 39.22 -7.08 -18.93
N SER A 10 39.54 -7.92 -17.94
CA SER A 10 38.52 -8.54 -17.11
C SER A 10 37.85 -7.45 -16.27
N GLU A 11 36.94 -6.69 -16.88
CA GLU A 11 35.91 -5.97 -16.15
C GLU A 11 35.06 -7.01 -15.42
N LEU A 12 35.35 -7.14 -14.12
CA LEU A 12 34.42 -7.74 -13.18
C LEU A 12 33.17 -6.86 -13.20
N TYR A 13 32.17 -7.26 -13.97
CA TYR A 13 30.81 -6.79 -13.78
C TYR A 13 30.42 -7.16 -12.35
N TYR A 14 30.50 -6.18 -11.46
CA TYR A 14 29.61 -6.13 -10.32
C TYR A 14 28.22 -6.00 -10.94
N GLU A 15 27.54 -7.13 -11.16
CA GLU A 15 26.09 -7.14 -11.14
C GLU A 15 25.73 -6.68 -9.72
N ASP A 16 25.68 -5.37 -9.53
CA ASP A 16 24.87 -4.79 -8.47
C ASP A 16 23.51 -5.46 -8.65
N ASP A 17 23.12 -6.29 -7.68
CA ASP A 17 21.75 -6.77 -7.54
C ASP A 17 20.86 -5.52 -7.55
N VAL A 18 20.40 -5.12 -8.73
CA VAL A 18 19.40 -4.07 -8.86
C VAL A 18 18.17 -4.70 -8.23
N TYR A 19 17.95 -4.37 -6.95
CA TYR A 19 16.77 -4.75 -6.19
C TYR A 19 15.55 -4.41 -7.04
N ASP A 20 14.94 -5.44 -7.64
CA ASP A 20 13.70 -5.28 -8.38
C ASP A 20 12.57 -5.16 -7.36
N LEU A 21 12.39 -3.95 -6.84
CA LEU A 21 11.35 -3.66 -5.85
C LEU A 21 9.94 -3.92 -6.39
N ASP A 22 9.73 -3.89 -7.71
CA ASP A 22 8.45 -4.23 -8.31
C ASP A 22 8.22 -5.74 -8.24
N HIS A 23 9.27 -6.54 -8.43
CA HIS A 23 9.22 -7.97 -8.13
C HIS A 23 9.00 -8.22 -6.64
N GLU A 24 9.77 -7.58 -5.76
CA GLU A 24 9.77 -7.88 -4.32
C GLU A 24 8.52 -7.40 -3.59
N TYR A 25 7.97 -6.24 -3.95
CA TYR A 25 6.87 -5.61 -3.21
C TYR A 25 5.72 -5.13 -4.10
N GLY A 26 5.84 -5.27 -5.41
CA GLY A 26 4.92 -4.69 -6.38
C GLY A 26 5.27 -3.24 -6.72
N TYR A 27 4.72 -2.78 -7.85
CA TYR A 27 4.82 -1.37 -8.24
C TYR A 27 4.13 -0.46 -7.21
N SER A 28 4.69 0.73 -7.06
CA SER A 28 4.16 1.76 -6.17
C SER A 28 2.85 2.34 -6.72
N VAL A 29 1.90 2.62 -5.83
CA VAL A 29 0.62 3.26 -6.18
C VAL A 29 0.20 4.26 -5.13
N GLU A 30 -0.48 5.32 -5.57
CA GLU A 30 -1.21 6.22 -4.66
C GLU A 30 -2.43 5.51 -4.03
N ALA A 31 -2.86 5.98 -2.86
CA ALA A 31 -4.10 5.53 -2.24
C ALA A 31 -5.33 5.87 -3.10
N THR A 32 -6.30 4.95 -3.21
CA THR A 32 -7.59 5.24 -3.90
C THR A 32 -8.37 6.39 -3.28
N ARG A 33 -8.21 6.63 -1.97
CA ARG A 33 -8.89 7.70 -1.24
C ARG A 33 -8.23 7.99 0.09
N ILE A 34 -8.43 9.22 0.56
CA ILE A 34 -8.10 9.70 1.90
C ILE A 34 -9.39 10.19 2.54
N TYR A 35 -9.67 9.77 3.76
CA TYR A 35 -10.87 10.19 4.47
C TYR A 35 -10.69 11.54 5.14
N PHE A 36 -11.80 12.28 5.32
CA PHE A 36 -11.77 13.61 5.95
C PHE A 36 -11.09 13.60 7.33
N ARG A 37 -11.27 12.53 8.12
CA ARG A 37 -10.68 12.38 9.46
C ARG A 37 -9.15 12.21 9.45
N GLU A 38 -8.60 11.82 8.31
CA GLU A 38 -7.17 11.68 8.06
C GLU A 38 -6.55 13.00 7.61
N LEU A 39 -7.35 14.05 7.47
CA LEU A 39 -6.92 15.40 7.18
C LEU A 39 -7.10 16.30 8.41
N ASP A 40 -6.24 17.29 8.55
CA ASP A 40 -6.38 18.36 9.53
C ASP A 40 -7.36 19.44 9.05
N GLN A 41 -7.48 20.52 9.82
CA GLN A 41 -8.40 21.61 9.51
C GLN A 41 -7.98 22.42 8.27
N GLN A 42 -6.71 22.32 7.86
CA GLN A 42 -6.13 22.95 6.68
C GLN A 42 -6.17 22.02 5.46
N GLY A 43 -6.73 20.81 5.61
CA GLY A 43 -6.79 19.80 4.56
C GLY A 43 -5.45 19.08 4.32
N GLN A 44 -4.47 19.25 5.20
CA GLN A 44 -3.21 18.53 5.16
C GLN A 44 -3.38 17.15 5.78
N LEU A 45 -2.58 16.18 5.30
CA LEU A 45 -2.62 14.84 5.86
C LEU A 45 -2.18 14.87 7.32
N ARG A 46 -2.87 14.12 8.17
CA ARG A 46 -2.46 13.89 9.56
C ARG A 46 -1.54 12.69 9.59
N LEU A 47 -0.36 12.85 10.18
CA LEU A 47 0.55 11.73 10.41
C LEU A 47 -0.04 10.78 11.45
N ASN A 48 0.17 9.47 11.27
CA ASN A 48 -0.19 8.49 12.29
C ASN A 48 0.59 8.77 13.60
N PRO A 49 -0.04 8.74 14.78
CA PRO A 49 0.64 9.11 16.03
C PRO A 49 1.72 8.14 16.49
N LEU A 50 1.69 6.90 16.01
CA LEU A 50 2.76 5.91 16.20
C LEU A 50 3.47 5.61 14.89
N TRP A 51 3.53 6.60 14.00
CA TRP A 51 4.30 6.50 12.78
C TRP A 51 5.77 6.27 13.12
N MET A 52 6.30 5.13 12.72
CA MET A 52 7.71 4.80 12.93
C MET A 52 8.23 3.87 11.83
N PRO A 53 9.51 3.99 11.47
CA PRO A 53 10.15 3.02 10.60
C PRO A 53 10.25 1.64 11.28
N LEU A 54 10.24 0.57 10.50
CA LEU A 54 10.35 -0.80 11.01
C LEU A 54 11.62 -0.98 11.83
N GLU A 55 12.72 -0.35 11.43
CA GLU A 55 14.03 -0.41 12.10
C GLU A 55 13.99 0.10 13.55
N GLU A 56 13.02 0.96 13.89
CA GLU A 56 12.81 1.46 15.25
C GLU A 56 11.71 0.69 16.00
N PHE A 57 10.92 -0.11 15.29
CA PHE A 57 9.78 -0.81 15.85
C PHE A 57 10.20 -1.89 16.83
N LYS A 58 9.52 -1.94 17.98
CA LYS A 58 9.70 -2.98 18.99
C LYS A 58 8.36 -3.64 19.27
N LEU A 59 8.32 -4.95 19.07
CA LEU A 59 7.12 -5.74 19.32
C LEU A 59 7.03 -6.16 20.79
N ASP A 60 5.94 -5.77 21.46
CA ASP A 60 5.49 -6.47 22.66
C ASP A 60 4.78 -7.77 22.28
N ILE A 61 5.52 -8.89 22.34
CA ILE A 61 5.01 -10.22 22.01
C ILE A 61 3.86 -10.69 22.94
N SER A 62 3.68 -10.05 24.09
CA SER A 62 2.60 -10.37 25.04
C SER A 62 1.26 -9.79 24.58
N ASN A 63 1.27 -8.65 23.87
CA ASN A 63 0.07 -8.02 23.35
C ASN A 63 -0.38 -8.63 22.01
N ARG A 64 -1.01 -9.81 22.08
CA ARG A 64 -1.57 -10.53 20.91
C ARG A 64 -2.88 -9.93 20.36
N ASN A 65 -3.36 -8.82 20.92
CA ASN A 65 -4.54 -8.11 20.43
C ASN A 65 -4.17 -6.88 19.59
N ALA A 66 -2.89 -6.49 19.57
CA ALA A 66 -2.40 -5.40 18.77
C ALA A 66 -2.63 -5.64 17.27
N VAL A 67 -3.10 -4.61 16.59
CA VAL A 67 -3.18 -4.55 15.13
C VAL A 67 -2.41 -3.33 14.65
N TRP A 68 -1.28 -3.59 14.02
CA TRP A 68 -0.46 -2.57 13.40
C TRP A 68 -0.82 -2.48 11.93
N LEU A 69 -0.86 -1.26 11.41
CA LEU A 69 -0.84 -1.01 9.99
C LEU A 69 0.62 -0.92 9.55
N TYR A 70 0.92 -1.40 8.34
CA TYR A 70 2.20 -1.14 7.69
C TYR A 70 2.00 -0.60 6.27
N ALA A 71 3.00 0.10 5.79
CA ALA A 71 3.15 0.48 4.39
C ALA A 71 4.62 0.35 3.99
N VAL A 72 4.85 -0.25 2.83
CA VAL A 72 6.14 -0.25 2.14
C VAL A 72 6.09 0.88 1.14
N ASN A 73 6.95 1.89 1.29
CA ASN A 73 6.97 3.04 0.40
C ASN A 73 7.64 2.73 -0.95
N GLU A 74 7.73 3.72 -1.83
CA GLU A 74 8.31 3.56 -3.17
C GLU A 74 9.80 3.16 -3.19
N TRP A 75 10.51 3.33 -2.07
CA TRP A 75 11.92 2.93 -1.90
C TRP A 75 12.09 1.60 -1.16
N GLY A 76 10.99 0.89 -0.85
CA GLY A 76 11.06 -0.40 -0.15
C GLY A 76 11.18 -0.28 1.37
N GLN A 77 11.11 0.93 1.93
CA GLN A 77 11.18 1.12 3.39
C GLN A 77 9.82 0.86 4.02
N VAL A 78 9.82 0.21 5.18
CA VAL A 78 8.60 -0.18 5.90
C VAL A 78 8.32 0.81 7.02
N SER A 79 7.17 1.46 7.00
CA SER A 79 6.66 2.25 8.12
C SER A 79 5.45 1.59 8.75
N LEU A 80 5.32 1.74 10.07
CA LEU A 80 4.22 1.22 10.86
C LEU A 80 3.40 2.34 11.49
N GLY A 81 2.16 2.03 11.83
CA GLY A 81 1.30 2.87 12.65
C GLY A 81 0.09 2.09 13.14
N VAL A 82 -0.91 2.78 13.67
CA VAL A 82 -2.11 2.15 14.21
C VAL A 82 -3.38 2.89 13.80
N GLU A 83 -4.42 2.16 13.40
CA GLU A 83 -5.74 2.76 13.21
C GLU A 83 -6.52 2.85 14.53
N LYS A 84 -6.36 1.84 15.39
CA LYS A 84 -7.06 1.73 16.67
C LYS A 84 -6.05 1.81 17.79
N PHE A 85 -5.78 3.04 18.25
CA PHE A 85 -4.74 3.31 19.25
C PHE A 85 -4.91 2.46 20.52
N GLY A 86 -6.14 2.30 21.00
CA GLY A 86 -6.45 1.48 22.18
C GLY A 86 -6.17 -0.03 22.04
N THR A 87 -5.74 -0.53 20.88
CA THR A 87 -5.30 -1.93 20.72
C THR A 87 -3.82 -2.13 21.09
N VAL A 88 -3.03 -1.06 21.10
CA VAL A 88 -1.59 -1.11 21.36
C VAL A 88 -1.16 -0.46 22.67
N VAL A 89 -2.02 0.37 23.27
CA VAL A 89 -1.81 0.94 24.60
C VAL A 89 -2.76 0.33 25.62
N THR A 90 -2.29 0.17 26.87
CA THR A 90 -3.15 -0.21 27.99
C THR A 90 -3.94 1.00 28.50
N ARG A 91 -4.94 0.74 29.35
CA ARG A 91 -5.70 1.82 29.98
C ARG A 91 -4.82 2.66 30.90
N GLU A 92 -3.93 2.02 31.65
CA GLU A 92 -2.99 2.70 32.54
C GLU A 92 -2.04 3.61 31.77
N GLN A 93 -1.51 3.15 30.62
CA GLN A 93 -0.70 3.99 29.74
C GLN A 93 -1.48 5.19 29.19
N LEU A 94 -2.76 4.99 28.87
CA LEU A 94 -3.63 6.07 28.41
C LEU A 94 -3.90 7.09 29.54
N ASP A 95 -4.07 6.64 30.78
CA ASP A 95 -4.24 7.49 31.96
C ASP A 95 -3.00 8.36 32.17
N ASP A 96 -1.81 7.75 32.10
CA ASP A 96 -0.52 8.46 32.21
C ASP A 96 -0.38 9.52 31.11
N MET A 97 -0.79 9.20 29.87
CA MET A 97 -0.79 10.16 28.76
C MET A 97 -1.76 11.32 29.01
N VAL A 98 -2.98 11.05 29.47
CA VAL A 98 -3.97 12.10 29.78
C VAL A 98 -3.46 13.01 30.90
N ILE A 99 -2.87 12.44 31.96
CA ILE A 99 -2.29 13.20 33.07
C ILE A 99 -1.13 14.08 32.58
N GLY A 100 -0.21 13.52 31.78
CA GLY A 100 0.92 14.28 31.25
C GLY A 100 0.50 15.42 30.32
N MET A 101 -0.48 15.16 29.44
CA MET A 101 -1.00 16.13 28.48
C MET A 101 -1.96 17.16 29.09
N GLY A 102 -2.60 16.83 30.21
CA GLY A 102 -3.56 17.71 30.91
C GLY A 102 -2.94 19.04 31.36
N SER A 103 -1.61 19.12 31.48
CA SER A 103 -0.89 20.38 31.73
C SER A 103 -0.97 21.39 30.57
N ARG A 104 -1.34 20.93 29.36
CA ARG A 104 -1.40 21.74 28.13
C ARG A 104 -2.80 21.83 27.52
N GLN A 105 -3.70 20.93 27.90
CA GLN A 105 -5.05 20.89 27.38
C GLN A 105 -6.06 20.61 28.49
N ASP A 106 -6.77 21.65 28.90
CA ASP A 106 -7.84 21.55 29.88
C ASP A 106 -8.97 20.66 29.36
N GLY A 107 -9.47 19.76 30.21
CA GLY A 107 -10.60 18.88 29.88
C GLY A 107 -10.29 17.71 28.95
N LEU A 108 -9.00 17.39 28.71
CA LEU A 108 -8.62 16.17 28.01
C LEU A 108 -9.10 14.93 28.80
N THR A 109 -9.75 14.00 28.11
CA THR A 109 -10.21 12.73 28.67
C THR A 109 -9.59 11.58 27.89
N GLN A 110 -9.67 10.36 28.45
CA GLN A 110 -9.23 9.15 27.73
C GLN A 110 -9.99 8.99 26.42
N GLU A 111 -11.30 9.23 26.42
CA GLU A 111 -12.16 9.07 25.26
C GLU A 111 -11.81 10.10 24.18
N SER A 112 -11.59 11.37 24.55
CA SER A 112 -11.22 12.40 23.57
C SER A 112 -9.81 12.18 23.02
N LEU A 113 -8.86 11.69 23.83
CA LEU A 113 -7.54 11.30 23.36
C LEU A 113 -7.61 10.11 22.40
N LEU A 114 -8.35 9.04 22.74
CA LEU A 114 -8.54 7.89 21.85
C LEU A 114 -9.19 8.29 20.53
N ALA A 115 -10.21 9.15 20.57
CA ALA A 115 -10.88 9.65 19.38
C ALA A 115 -9.93 10.49 18.51
N ALA A 116 -9.06 11.30 19.12
CA ALA A 116 -8.08 12.10 18.39
C ALA A 116 -6.97 11.24 17.75
N MET A 117 -6.54 10.17 18.43
CA MET A 117 -5.42 9.32 18.01
C MET A 117 -5.82 8.16 17.10
N SER A 118 -7.12 7.84 17.01
CA SER A 118 -7.64 6.72 16.21
C SER A 118 -8.25 7.17 14.89
N GLY A 119 -8.51 6.20 14.00
CA GLY A 119 -9.13 6.42 12.71
C GLY A 119 -8.18 6.94 11.63
N LEU A 120 -6.88 6.98 11.93
CA LEU A 120 -5.80 7.35 11.02
C LEU A 120 -5.28 6.07 10.36
N GLY A 121 -5.63 5.86 9.10
CA GLY A 121 -5.41 4.61 8.39
C GLY A 121 -4.14 4.58 7.53
N HIS A 122 -4.04 3.60 6.63
CA HIS A 122 -2.85 3.35 5.81
C HIS A 122 -2.25 4.57 5.10
N PRO A 123 -3.00 5.53 4.52
CA PRO A 123 -2.41 6.72 3.91
C PRO A 123 -1.61 7.57 4.90
N THR A 124 -2.03 7.61 6.17
CA THR A 124 -1.31 8.31 7.25
C THR A 124 -0.05 7.57 7.70
N VAL A 125 0.10 6.30 7.27
CA VAL A 125 1.27 5.44 7.52
C VAL A 125 2.23 5.45 6.33
N ALA A 126 1.69 5.44 5.11
CA ALA A 126 2.45 5.61 3.89
C ALA A 126 2.92 7.06 3.66
N ALA A 127 2.53 8.01 4.53
CA ALA A 127 2.92 9.40 4.42
C ALA A 127 4.45 9.57 4.37
N GLY A 128 4.89 10.57 3.63
CA GLY A 128 6.29 10.97 3.52
C GLY A 128 6.47 12.44 3.86
N PHE A 129 7.71 12.91 3.82
CA PHE A 129 8.04 14.33 3.94
C PHE A 129 8.67 14.78 2.63
N ASP A 130 8.19 15.90 2.12
CA ASP A 130 8.88 16.59 1.03
C ASP A 130 10.28 17.00 1.49
N GLU A 131 11.32 16.58 0.77
CA GLU A 131 12.70 16.74 1.21
C GLU A 131 13.14 18.21 1.27
N GLU A 132 12.57 19.07 0.42
CA GLU A 132 12.93 20.48 0.34
C GLU A 132 12.22 21.32 1.41
N THR A 133 10.92 21.09 1.61
CA THR A 133 10.07 21.91 2.47
C THR A 133 9.82 21.30 3.84
N GLY A 134 10.08 20.00 4.02
CA GLY A 134 9.74 19.23 5.22
C GLY A 134 8.24 19.08 5.45
N VAL A 135 7.40 19.43 4.48
CA VAL A 135 5.94 19.32 4.59
C VAL A 135 5.53 17.86 4.45
N LEU A 136 4.59 17.43 5.29
CA LEU A 136 4.03 16.09 5.18
C LEU A 136 3.24 15.96 3.88
N VAL A 137 3.60 14.97 3.07
CA VAL A 137 2.93 14.64 1.82
C VAL A 137 2.28 13.28 1.88
N ARG A 138 1.29 13.08 1.01
CA ARG A 138 0.72 11.77 0.76
C ARG A 138 1.80 10.92 0.12
N GLY A 139 2.03 9.72 0.63
CA GLY A 139 2.97 8.80 0.00
C GLY A 139 2.27 7.67 -0.72
N ASP A 140 2.96 7.23 -1.76
CA ASP A 140 2.63 6.02 -2.50
C ASP A 140 3.15 4.81 -1.75
N ALA A 141 2.52 3.65 -1.97
CA ALA A 141 2.95 2.41 -1.37
C ALA A 141 3.02 1.28 -2.39
N ARG A 142 4.09 0.49 -2.30
CA ARG A 142 4.28 -0.78 -3.03
C ARG A 142 3.36 -1.86 -2.50
N ILE A 143 3.28 -1.99 -1.18
CA ILE A 143 2.35 -2.89 -0.49
C ILE A 143 1.99 -2.31 0.87
N SER A 144 0.77 -2.57 1.33
CA SER A 144 0.29 -2.09 2.63
C SER A 144 -0.75 -3.04 3.21
N GLY A 145 -0.82 -3.12 4.54
CA GLY A 145 -1.84 -3.90 5.21
C GLY A 145 -1.60 -3.99 6.70
N GLU A 146 -1.89 -5.15 7.29
CA GLU A 146 -1.87 -5.33 8.74
C GLU A 146 -0.81 -6.33 9.20
N PHE A 147 -0.14 -5.99 10.29
CA PHE A 147 0.69 -6.88 11.10
C PHE A 147 0.00 -7.19 12.43
N ARG A 148 -0.27 -8.47 12.70
CA ARG A 148 -1.05 -8.91 13.89
C ARG A 148 -0.81 -10.37 14.24
N TRP A 149 -1.20 -10.77 15.45
CA TRP A 149 -1.21 -12.18 15.85
C TRP A 149 -2.43 -12.92 15.26
N SER A 150 -2.18 -14.08 14.64
CA SER A 150 -3.23 -14.98 14.16
C SER A 150 -3.49 -16.11 15.17
N LYS A 151 -4.69 -16.15 15.76
CA LYS A 151 -5.08 -17.24 16.68
C LYS A 151 -5.15 -18.61 16.00
N SER A 152 -5.60 -18.65 14.73
CA SER A 152 -5.75 -19.91 13.98
C SER A 152 -4.39 -20.49 13.57
N ARG A 153 -3.45 -19.64 13.15
CA ARG A 153 -2.10 -20.06 12.75
C ARG A 153 -1.12 -20.13 13.92
N LYS A 154 -1.48 -19.55 15.08
CA LYS A 154 -0.60 -19.38 16.25
C LYS A 154 0.74 -18.75 15.86
N SER A 155 0.69 -17.75 15.00
CA SER A 155 1.85 -17.02 14.47
C SER A 155 1.54 -15.54 14.30
N TRP A 156 2.58 -14.71 14.30
CA TRP A 156 2.48 -13.34 13.81
C TRP A 156 2.37 -13.38 12.29
N ILE A 157 1.49 -12.56 11.73
CA ILE A 157 1.27 -12.50 10.29
C ILE A 157 1.35 -11.07 9.79
N VAL A 158 1.83 -10.93 8.56
CA VAL A 158 1.58 -9.76 7.72
C VAL A 158 0.54 -10.13 6.68
N SER A 159 -0.40 -9.22 6.47
CA SER A 159 -1.44 -9.38 5.46
C SER A 159 -1.54 -8.15 4.60
N ASP A 160 -2.14 -8.30 3.42
CA ASP A 160 -2.37 -7.19 2.51
C ASP A 160 -3.73 -6.52 2.73
N ASN A 161 -4.19 -6.47 4.00
CA ASN A 161 -5.49 -5.92 4.39
C ASN A 161 -5.53 -4.37 4.32
N SER A 162 -5.21 -3.79 3.18
CA SER A 162 -5.33 -2.36 2.90
C SER A 162 -6.19 -2.13 1.67
N GLY A 163 -7.49 -1.88 1.86
CA GLY A 163 -8.38 -1.60 0.73
C GLY A 163 -8.00 -0.36 -0.10
N ARG A 164 -7.11 0.51 0.40
CA ARG A 164 -6.68 1.75 -0.28
C ARG A 164 -5.49 1.57 -1.22
N TYR A 165 -4.65 0.57 -0.97
CA TYR A 165 -3.45 0.28 -1.77
C TYR A 165 -3.47 -1.13 -2.39
N MET A 166 -4.19 -2.06 -1.76
CA MET A 166 -4.29 -3.48 -2.14
C MET A 166 -5.68 -3.86 -2.66
N GLY A 167 -6.61 -2.91 -2.69
CA GLY A 167 -7.94 -3.13 -3.24
C GLY A 167 -7.94 -3.42 -4.75
N PRO A 168 -9.01 -4.01 -5.30
CA PRO A 168 -9.08 -4.40 -6.71
C PRO A 168 -8.81 -3.26 -7.69
N GLU A 169 -9.23 -2.04 -7.37
CA GLU A 169 -8.97 -0.85 -8.21
C GLU A 169 -7.47 -0.59 -8.44
N LYS A 170 -6.63 -0.93 -7.45
CA LYS A 170 -5.19 -0.73 -7.51
C LYS A 170 -4.43 -1.96 -7.95
N ARG A 171 -4.93 -3.17 -7.67
CA ARG A 171 -4.22 -4.45 -7.90
C ARG A 171 -4.93 -5.39 -8.87
N GLN A 172 -5.82 -4.87 -9.71
CA GLN A 172 -6.46 -5.66 -10.76
C GLN A 172 -5.39 -6.28 -11.67
N GLY A 173 -5.49 -7.59 -11.90
CA GLY A 173 -4.58 -8.31 -12.80
C GLY A 173 -3.40 -9.01 -12.12
N PHE A 174 -3.16 -8.75 -10.83
CA PHE A 174 -2.16 -9.49 -10.05
C PHE A 174 -2.76 -10.74 -9.43
N SER A 175 -2.00 -11.82 -9.50
CA SER A 175 -2.41 -13.11 -8.96
C SER A 175 -2.25 -13.17 -7.44
N ASP A 176 -2.87 -14.18 -6.83
CA ASP A 176 -2.57 -14.53 -5.43
C ASP A 176 -1.11 -14.97 -5.25
N GLU A 177 -0.46 -15.50 -6.29
CA GLU A 177 0.95 -15.87 -6.26
C GLU A 177 1.86 -14.63 -6.17
N ASP A 178 1.61 -13.63 -7.01
CA ASP A 178 2.36 -12.36 -6.99
C ASP A 178 2.20 -11.67 -5.63
N ARG A 179 0.96 -11.59 -5.13
CA ARG A 179 0.69 -10.97 -3.82
C ARG A 179 1.30 -11.75 -2.66
N MET A 180 1.32 -13.08 -2.74
CA MET A 180 1.99 -13.91 -1.74
C MET A 180 3.50 -13.74 -1.78
N LEU A 181 4.09 -13.58 -2.96
CA LEU A 181 5.51 -13.27 -3.10
C LEU A 181 5.83 -11.93 -2.42
N TRP A 182 5.05 -10.88 -2.69
CA TRP A 182 5.23 -9.58 -2.02
C TRP A 182 5.09 -9.65 -0.50
N LEU A 183 4.06 -10.35 -0.02
CA LEU A 183 3.87 -10.57 1.41
C LEU A 183 5.00 -11.39 2.04
N THR A 184 5.63 -12.28 1.26
CA THR A 184 6.78 -13.07 1.73
C THR A 184 7.99 -12.18 1.96
N SER A 185 8.25 -11.20 1.08
CA SER A 185 9.29 -10.18 1.27
C SER A 185 9.05 -9.38 2.55
N VAL A 186 7.83 -8.85 2.71
CA VAL A 186 7.45 -8.09 3.92
C VAL A 186 7.57 -8.96 5.19
N ALA A 187 7.10 -10.21 5.14
CA ALA A 187 7.22 -11.12 6.26
C ALA A 187 8.69 -11.41 6.61
N GLY A 188 9.56 -11.50 5.59
CA GLY A 188 10.99 -11.64 5.74
C GLY A 188 11.63 -10.45 6.46
N ASP A 189 11.25 -9.22 6.10
CA ASP A 189 11.77 -8.01 6.74
C ASP A 189 11.35 -7.92 8.21
N PHE A 190 10.08 -8.15 8.50
CA PHE A 190 9.59 -8.21 9.87
C PHE A 190 10.29 -9.32 10.66
N SER A 191 10.47 -10.50 10.07
CA SER A 191 11.12 -11.61 10.75
C SER A 191 12.59 -11.31 11.06
N ARG A 192 13.31 -10.73 10.10
CA ARG A 192 14.72 -10.32 10.24
C ARG A 192 14.88 -9.27 11.33
N HIS A 193 14.00 -8.26 11.33
CA HIS A 193 14.06 -7.17 12.29
C HIS A 193 13.66 -7.61 13.72
N LEU A 194 12.57 -8.37 13.85
CA LEU A 194 12.02 -8.76 15.15
C LEU A 194 12.66 -10.02 15.75
N GLY A 195 13.42 -10.78 14.96
CA GLY A 195 14.03 -12.04 15.39
C GLY A 195 13.01 -13.15 15.69
N ILE A 196 11.80 -13.06 15.11
CA ILE A 196 10.72 -14.05 15.25
C ILE A 196 10.20 -14.45 13.89
N GLU A 197 9.53 -15.61 13.80
CA GLU A 197 8.85 -15.99 12.56
C GLU A 197 7.59 -15.15 12.35
N VAL A 198 7.52 -14.47 11.21
CA VAL A 198 6.33 -13.79 10.71
C VAL A 198 5.91 -14.44 9.40
N GLN A 199 4.61 -14.71 9.25
CA GLN A 199 4.09 -15.43 8.09
C GLN A 199 3.25 -14.54 7.16
N PRO A 200 3.34 -14.70 5.84
CA PRO A 200 2.46 -14.02 4.90
C PRO A 200 1.02 -14.57 4.95
N SER A 201 0.04 -13.69 4.76
CA SER A 201 -1.38 -14.06 4.69
C SER A 201 -2.16 -13.13 3.77
N LEU A 202 -2.75 -13.67 2.70
CA LEU A 202 -3.71 -12.92 1.89
C LEU A 202 -4.96 -12.57 2.71
N ALA A 203 -5.38 -11.32 2.64
CA ALA A 203 -6.66 -10.84 3.17
C ALA A 203 -7.71 -10.67 2.07
N PHE A 204 -7.30 -10.23 0.87
CA PHE A 204 -8.19 -10.18 -0.29
C PHE A 204 -8.12 -11.48 -1.11
N PRO A 205 -9.24 -12.01 -1.62
CA PRO A 205 -9.22 -13.10 -2.58
C PRO A 205 -8.71 -12.60 -3.94
N GLY A 206 -7.74 -13.29 -4.53
CA GLY A 206 -7.30 -13.02 -5.90
C GLY A 206 -8.27 -13.60 -6.90
N ILE A 207 -8.39 -12.94 -8.05
CA ILE A 207 -8.91 -13.58 -9.24
C ILE A 207 -7.78 -14.49 -9.72
N ALA A 208 -8.03 -15.79 -9.79
CA ALA A 208 -7.05 -16.78 -10.23
C ALA A 208 -6.31 -16.29 -11.49
N ALA A 209 -4.98 -16.32 -11.44
CA ALA A 209 -4.12 -15.95 -12.56
C ALA A 209 -4.52 -16.76 -13.79
N THR A 210 -5.21 -16.14 -14.76
CA THR A 210 -5.22 -16.69 -16.09
C THR A 210 -3.80 -16.54 -16.63
N ALA A 211 -3.17 -17.67 -16.91
CA ALA A 211 -1.77 -17.85 -17.32
C ALA A 211 -1.37 -17.16 -18.65
N ALA A 212 -1.84 -15.96 -18.96
CA ALA A 212 -1.68 -15.29 -20.25
C ALA A 212 -0.65 -14.14 -20.26
N LEU A 213 -0.18 -13.63 -19.11
CA LEU A 213 0.73 -12.47 -19.09
C LEU A 213 2.22 -12.81 -19.25
N ARG A 214 2.64 -14.07 -19.06
CA ARG A 214 4.02 -14.50 -19.38
C ARG A 214 4.34 -14.60 -20.89
N ALA A 215 3.34 -14.45 -21.76
CA ALA A 215 3.53 -14.54 -23.21
C ALA A 215 3.76 -13.18 -23.91
N VAL A 216 3.58 -12.04 -23.22
CA VAL A 216 3.60 -10.71 -23.88
C VAL A 216 4.99 -10.07 -23.88
N HIS A 217 5.91 -10.47 -23.00
CA HIS A 217 7.27 -9.92 -22.94
C HIS A 217 8.34 -10.73 -23.69
N GLY A 218 7.94 -11.73 -24.47
CA GLY A 218 8.87 -12.58 -25.21
C GLY A 218 8.44 -12.86 -26.64
N SER A 219 8.34 -11.84 -27.50
CA SER A 219 8.64 -11.99 -28.94
C SER A 219 8.63 -10.64 -29.66
N THR A 220 9.80 -10.23 -30.14
CA THR A 220 10.03 -9.12 -31.07
C THR A 220 9.40 -9.39 -32.46
N ASN A 221 8.46 -8.52 -32.88
CA ASN A 221 8.17 -7.90 -34.21
C ASN A 221 8.38 -8.68 -35.55
N PRO A 222 7.83 -8.19 -36.69
CA PRO A 222 6.46 -7.77 -37.06
C PRO A 222 5.96 -8.47 -38.36
N SER A 223 4.68 -8.31 -38.77
CA SER A 223 4.19 -8.08 -40.17
C SER A 223 2.75 -8.56 -40.45
N ASN A 224 1.92 -7.60 -40.90
CA ASN A 224 0.85 -7.65 -41.92
C ASN A 224 -0.48 -8.43 -41.73
N SER A 225 -1.51 -7.61 -41.46
CA SER A 225 -2.69 -7.31 -42.32
C SER A 225 -3.89 -8.26 -42.50
N SER A 226 -5.05 -7.64 -42.25
CA SER A 226 -6.41 -7.84 -42.84
C SER A 226 -7.24 -8.99 -42.23
N ALA A 227 -8.47 -8.81 -41.73
CA ALA A 227 -9.65 -8.14 -42.31
C ALA A 227 -10.75 -7.86 -41.22
N PRO A 228 -11.86 -7.14 -41.53
CA PRO A 228 -12.60 -6.28 -40.59
C PRO A 228 -13.86 -6.89 -39.95
N LEU A 229 -14.30 -6.29 -38.83
CA LEU A 229 -15.56 -6.56 -38.12
C LEU A 229 -16.77 -5.92 -38.83
N PRO A 230 -17.95 -6.58 -38.88
CA PRO A 230 -19.16 -5.98 -39.41
C PRO A 230 -19.82 -5.02 -38.40
N VAL A 231 -20.14 -3.83 -38.91
CA VAL A 231 -20.90 -2.75 -38.27
C VAL A 231 -22.39 -3.13 -38.24
N SER A 232 -23.02 -3.03 -37.07
CA SER A 232 -24.48 -2.94 -36.96
C SER A 232 -24.86 -1.53 -36.49
N GLN A 233 -25.58 -0.81 -37.35
CA GLN A 233 -26.06 0.56 -37.12
C GLN A 233 -27.28 0.59 -36.19
N PRO A 234 -27.45 1.64 -35.36
CA PRO A 234 -28.69 1.89 -34.62
C PRO A 234 -29.76 2.58 -35.49
N HIS A 235 -31.01 2.13 -35.37
CA HIS A 235 -32.20 2.76 -35.96
C HIS A 235 -32.50 4.11 -35.31
N VAL A 236 -32.65 5.15 -36.15
CA VAL A 236 -33.17 6.48 -35.80
C VAL A 236 -34.64 6.57 -36.27
N PRO A 237 -35.59 7.07 -35.47
CA PRO A 237 -36.94 7.36 -35.95
C PRO A 237 -36.98 8.69 -36.73
N SER A 238 -37.57 8.64 -37.92
CA SER A 238 -37.82 9.77 -38.81
C SER A 238 -38.92 10.70 -38.28
N THR A 239 -38.58 11.98 -38.09
CA THR A 239 -39.54 13.09 -38.00
C THR A 239 -39.73 13.75 -39.36
N GLN A 240 -40.98 13.97 -39.78
CA GLN A 240 -41.35 15.03 -40.74
C GLN A 240 -42.83 15.43 -40.57
N PRO A 241 -43.25 16.64 -41.02
CA PRO A 241 -43.94 17.57 -40.13
C PRO A 241 -45.26 18.17 -40.67
N SER A 242 -45.85 19.03 -39.83
CA SER A 242 -46.62 20.25 -40.15
C SER A 242 -48.15 20.15 -40.22
N ARG A 243 -48.87 20.88 -39.34
CA ARG A 243 -49.48 22.21 -39.62
C ARG A 243 -50.61 22.57 -38.62
N THR A 244 -50.50 23.77 -38.00
CA THR A 244 -51.52 24.84 -37.77
C THR A 244 -52.89 24.47 -37.15
N HIS A 245 -53.56 25.19 -36.23
CA HIS A 245 -53.51 26.57 -35.70
C HIS A 245 -54.51 26.66 -34.48
N PRO A 246 -54.91 27.83 -33.91
CA PRO A 246 -54.89 28.08 -32.46
C PRO A 246 -56.25 28.17 -31.72
N GLY A 247 -56.18 28.09 -30.38
CA GLY A 247 -56.98 28.82 -29.38
C GLY A 247 -58.49 28.56 -29.28
N PRO A 248 -59.19 29.04 -28.24
CA PRO A 248 -58.75 29.85 -27.09
C PRO A 248 -58.38 29.06 -25.83
#